data_AF-A0A8R1XKV3-F1
#
_entry.id   AF-A0A8R1XKV3-F1
#
_cell.length_a   1.000
_cell.length_b   1.000
_cell.length_c   1.000
_cell.angle_alpha   90.00
_cell.angle_beta   90.00
_cell.angle_gamma   90.00
#
_symmetry.space_group_name_H-M   'P 1'
#
loop_
_entity.id
_entity.type
_entity.pdbx_description
1 polymer ?
#
loop_
_entity_poly.entity_id
_entity_poly.type
_entity_poly.pdbx_seq_one_letter_code
_entity_poly.pdbx_strand_id
1 'polypeptide(L)'
;MSASYLWVVCTLLASVLWEAHGASSPTKTYTGYKLKPTSLRMIYYHDQTIAIVEIGEGKALLNCELVEIYNDDEGKEMLKNLTRINKPLRITLEQMMKLIGQCDLLDPHQVNPEEVRLHTRGVDGGKEMNSNGVQTTTSSSLYSGILPGTKWCGSGDLASTYFDLGSEVKLDMCCRTHDLCPSKVRSYATRYNITNDSMYTKSHCICDKTFYNCLKKANHSTGDLMGTLYFNILRVPCVDERNGKTVFKLPPSY
;
A
#
# COMPACT_ATOMS: atom_id res chain seq x y z
N MET A 1 -10.15 24.16 -32.37
CA MET A 1 -10.74 22.99 -31.67
C MET A 1 -12.03 23.45 -31.03
N SER A 2 -13.18 22.87 -31.40
CA SER A 2 -14.50 23.41 -31.00
C SER A 2 -14.74 23.23 -29.50
N ALA A 3 -15.49 24.16 -28.91
CA ALA A 3 -15.90 24.12 -27.50
C ALA A 3 -16.60 22.79 -27.12
N SER A 4 -17.16 22.09 -28.11
CA SER A 4 -17.79 20.77 -27.99
C SER A 4 -16.79 19.67 -27.60
N TYR A 5 -15.54 19.73 -28.08
CA TYR A 5 -14.51 18.74 -27.73
C TYR A 5 -14.00 18.93 -26.30
N LEU A 6 -13.83 20.18 -25.84
CA LEU A 6 -13.47 20.43 -24.44
C LEU A 6 -14.58 19.99 -23.48
N TRP A 7 -15.84 20.16 -23.85
CA TRP A 7 -16.96 19.76 -23.02
C TRP A 7 -17.07 18.24 -22.89
N VAL A 8 -16.87 17.49 -24.00
CA VAL A 8 -16.86 16.02 -23.99
C VAL A 8 -15.65 15.47 -23.23
N VAL A 9 -14.48 16.10 -23.32
CA VAL A 9 -13.31 15.71 -22.52
C VAL A 9 -13.50 16.04 -21.04
N CYS A 10 -14.11 17.18 -20.71
CA CYS A 10 -14.45 17.53 -19.32
C CYS A 10 -15.53 16.61 -18.74
N THR A 11 -16.52 16.18 -19.51
CA THR A 11 -17.56 15.28 -19.01
C THR A 11 -17.08 13.84 -18.92
N LEU A 12 -16.20 13.38 -19.82
CA LEU A 12 -15.52 12.08 -19.69
C LEU A 12 -14.52 12.06 -18.54
N LEU A 13 -13.77 13.14 -18.31
CA LEU A 13 -12.96 13.29 -17.11
C LEU A 13 -13.86 13.36 -15.87
N ALA A 14 -14.95 14.13 -15.89
CA ALA A 14 -15.86 14.23 -14.75
C ALA A 14 -16.59 12.93 -14.44
N SER A 15 -16.97 12.10 -15.41
CA SER A 15 -17.59 10.79 -15.14
C SER A 15 -16.58 9.77 -14.62
N VAL A 16 -15.35 9.75 -15.13
CA VAL A 16 -14.25 8.94 -14.58
C VAL A 16 -13.84 9.42 -13.17
N LEU A 17 -13.93 10.72 -12.90
CA LEU A 17 -13.63 11.31 -11.59
C LEU A 17 -14.80 11.21 -10.60
N TRP A 18 -16.05 11.11 -11.07
CA TRP A 18 -17.25 10.98 -10.24
C TRP A 18 -17.48 9.54 -9.75
N GLU A 19 -17.02 8.54 -10.50
CA GLU A 19 -17.04 7.14 -10.04
C GLU A 19 -15.87 6.81 -9.09
N ALA A 20 -14.90 7.70 -8.94
CA ALA A 20 -13.85 7.64 -7.92
C ALA A 20 -14.32 8.16 -6.54
N HIS A 21 -15.59 7.91 -6.18
CA HIS A 21 -15.96 7.87 -4.76
C HIS A 21 -15.15 6.74 -4.14
N GLY A 22 -14.11 7.11 -3.38
CA GLY A 22 -13.07 6.24 -2.85
C GLY A 22 -13.52 4.80 -2.67
N ALA A 23 -13.11 3.94 -3.59
CA ALA A 23 -13.22 2.51 -3.42
C ALA A 23 -12.41 2.16 -2.17
N SER A 24 -13.11 1.97 -1.05
CA SER A 24 -12.52 1.41 0.14
C SER A 24 -12.11 -0.01 -0.20
N SER A 25 -10.82 -0.22 -0.48
CA SER A 25 -10.23 -1.55 -0.44
C SER A 25 -10.57 -2.13 0.94
N PRO A 26 -11.17 -3.33 1.04
CA PRO A 26 -11.49 -3.92 2.33
C PRO A 26 -10.27 -3.88 3.24
N THR A 27 -10.44 -3.45 4.49
CA THR A 27 -9.35 -3.40 5.47
C THR A 27 -8.69 -4.78 5.55
N LYS A 28 -7.46 -4.88 5.06
CA LYS A 28 -6.68 -6.12 5.08
C LYS A 28 -6.36 -6.47 6.53
N THR A 29 -6.66 -7.69 6.92
CA THR A 29 -6.33 -8.19 8.26
C THR A 29 -5.06 -9.03 8.22
N TYR A 30 -4.43 -9.18 9.39
CA TYR A 30 -3.27 -10.05 9.54
C TYR A 30 -3.64 -11.51 9.23
N THR A 31 -2.99 -12.11 8.24
CA THR A 31 -3.29 -13.46 7.75
C THR A 31 -2.92 -14.55 8.75
N GLY A 32 -1.92 -14.31 9.60
CA GLY A 32 -1.39 -15.35 10.46
C GLY A 32 -0.46 -16.33 9.76
N TYR A 33 -0.11 -16.09 8.49
CA TYR A 33 0.85 -16.89 7.74
C TYR A 33 2.21 -16.93 8.44
N LYS A 34 2.92 -18.05 8.26
CA LYS A 34 4.21 -18.27 8.88
C LYS A 34 5.16 -19.02 7.94
N LEU A 35 6.32 -18.46 7.62
CA LEU A 35 7.29 -19.16 6.77
C LEU A 35 7.94 -20.35 7.51
N LYS A 36 8.30 -20.15 8.79
CA LYS A 36 8.85 -21.22 9.63
C LYS A 36 8.02 -21.33 10.92
N PRO A 37 7.37 -22.46 11.21
CA PRO A 37 6.56 -22.62 12.42
C PRO A 37 7.29 -22.30 13.73
N THR A 38 8.60 -22.56 13.80
CA THR A 38 9.44 -22.31 14.97
C THR A 38 10.02 -20.89 15.05
N SER A 39 9.83 -20.04 14.04
CA SER A 39 10.32 -18.65 14.08
C SER A 39 9.61 -17.84 15.18
N LEU A 40 10.30 -16.82 15.69
CA LEU A 40 9.69 -15.85 16.61
C LEU A 40 8.93 -14.81 15.79
N ARG A 41 7.80 -14.33 16.31
CA ARG A 41 7.09 -13.18 15.74
C ARG A 41 7.36 -11.94 16.56
N MET A 42 7.85 -10.88 15.92
CA MET A 42 7.97 -9.56 16.51
C MET A 42 6.93 -8.64 15.88
N ILE A 43 6.37 -7.75 16.69
CA ILE A 43 5.27 -6.88 16.26
C ILE A 43 5.73 -5.45 16.52
N TYR A 44 5.85 -4.69 15.44
CA TYR A 44 6.21 -3.28 15.47
C TYR A 44 5.06 -2.46 14.93
N TYR A 45 4.90 -1.23 15.41
CA TYR A 45 3.94 -0.32 14.82
C TYR A 45 4.44 1.11 14.84
N HIS A 46 4.02 1.86 13.84
CA HIS A 46 4.21 3.29 13.76
C HIS A 46 2.98 3.90 13.11
N ASP A 47 2.25 4.70 13.88
CA ASP A 47 1.14 5.51 13.41
C ASP A 47 0.09 4.70 12.64
N GLN A 48 0.08 4.71 11.30
CA GLN A 48 -0.91 4.01 10.47
C GLN A 48 -0.45 2.65 9.93
N THR A 49 0.68 2.10 10.39
CA THR A 49 1.19 0.80 9.91
C THR A 49 1.64 -0.09 11.07
N ILE A 50 1.24 -1.35 11.01
CA ILE A 50 1.73 -2.45 11.85
C ILE A 50 2.58 -3.36 10.99
N ALA A 51 3.78 -3.70 11.46
CA ALA A 51 4.66 -4.68 10.85
C ALA A 51 4.77 -5.90 11.77
N ILE A 52 4.28 -7.05 11.29
CA ILE A 52 4.45 -8.35 11.92
C ILE A 52 5.61 -9.03 11.19
N VAL A 53 6.70 -9.31 11.89
CA VAL A 53 7.91 -9.88 11.28
C VAL A 53 8.30 -11.19 11.92
N GLU A 54 8.78 -12.12 11.10
CA GLU A 54 9.29 -13.42 11.55
C GLU A 54 10.80 -13.40 11.64
N ILE A 55 11.30 -13.75 12.82
CA ILE A 55 12.71 -13.81 13.14
C ILE A 55 13.12 -15.26 13.38
N GLY A 56 14.03 -15.74 12.54
CA GLY A 56 14.62 -17.07 12.62
C GLY A 56 15.83 -17.15 13.55
N GLU A 57 16.55 -18.26 13.43
CA GLU A 57 17.84 -18.48 14.09
C GLU A 57 18.85 -17.39 13.67
N GLY A 58 19.75 -17.03 14.57
CA GLY A 58 20.74 -15.97 14.32
C GLY A 58 20.15 -14.57 14.12
N LYS A 59 18.88 -14.34 14.51
CA LYS A 59 18.14 -13.08 14.26
C LYS A 59 17.92 -12.77 12.78
N ALA A 60 17.91 -13.80 11.92
CA ALA A 60 17.59 -13.63 10.51
C ALA A 60 16.12 -13.19 10.33
N LEU A 61 15.88 -12.15 9.54
CA LEU A 61 14.54 -11.77 9.11
C LEU A 61 14.09 -12.75 8.02
N LEU A 62 13.00 -13.48 8.28
CA LEU A 62 12.52 -14.54 7.40
C LEU A 62 11.29 -14.11 6.59
N ASN A 63 10.39 -13.36 7.20
CA ASN A 63 9.13 -12.95 6.59
C ASN A 63 8.65 -11.64 7.21
N CYS A 64 7.84 -10.90 6.46
CA CYS A 64 7.14 -9.71 6.94
C CYS A 64 5.70 -9.73 6.46
N GLU A 65 4.79 -9.25 7.30
CA GLU A 65 3.44 -8.92 6.92
C GLU A 65 3.11 -7.53 7.46
N LEU A 66 2.83 -6.60 6.56
CA LEU A 66 2.44 -5.25 6.92
C LEU A 66 0.93 -5.07 6.79
N VAL A 67 0.36 -4.43 7.81
CA VAL A 67 -1.07 -4.15 7.88
C VAL A 67 -1.27 -2.67 8.09
N GLU A 68 -2.14 -2.08 7.26
CA GLU A 68 -2.55 -0.69 7.38
C GLU A 68 -3.62 -0.51 8.46
N ILE A 69 -3.45 0.51 9.28
CA ILE A 69 -4.47 0.99 10.22
C ILE A 69 -5.31 2.04 9.50
N TYR A 70 -6.53 1.65 9.13
CA TYR A 70 -7.51 2.55 8.50
C TYR A 70 -8.13 3.51 9.50
N ASN A 71 -8.64 2.96 10.60
CA ASN A 71 -9.25 3.66 11.71
C ASN A 71 -8.42 3.46 12.98
N ASP A 72 -8.17 4.52 13.74
CA ASP A 72 -7.37 4.45 14.97
C ASP A 72 -7.98 3.48 16.01
N ASP A 73 -9.31 3.34 16.07
CA ASP A 73 -9.97 2.41 17.00
C ASP A 73 -9.82 0.94 16.56
N GLU A 74 -9.99 0.65 15.27
CA GLU A 74 -9.71 -0.67 14.70
C GLU A 74 -8.22 -1.04 14.87
N GLY A 75 -7.32 -0.06 14.70
CA GLY A 75 -5.89 -0.23 14.95
C GLY A 75 -5.57 -0.60 16.39
N LYS A 76 -6.22 0.07 17.37
CA LYS A 76 -6.08 -0.28 18.79
C LYS A 76 -6.59 -1.69 19.08
N GLU A 77 -7.72 -2.08 18.50
CA GLU A 77 -8.27 -3.43 18.66
C GLU A 77 -7.34 -4.48 18.06
N MET A 78 -6.81 -4.24 16.86
CA MET A 78 -5.86 -5.13 16.20
C MET A 78 -4.58 -5.28 17.05
N LEU A 79 -4.00 -4.17 17.52
CA LEU A 79 -2.83 -4.21 18.40
C LEU A 79 -3.12 -4.98 19.69
N LYS A 80 -4.31 -4.81 20.29
CA LYS A 80 -4.74 -5.58 21.46
C LYS A 80 -4.82 -7.09 21.15
N ASN A 81 -5.39 -7.48 20.02
CA ASN A 81 -5.48 -8.89 19.61
C ASN A 81 -4.08 -9.50 19.36
N LEU A 82 -3.18 -8.71 18.78
CA LEU A 82 -1.79 -9.11 18.51
C LEU A 82 -0.97 -9.35 19.78
N THR A 83 -1.37 -8.80 20.95
CA THR A 83 -0.70 -9.09 22.24
C THR A 83 -0.71 -10.57 22.63
N ARG A 84 -1.65 -11.36 22.07
CA ARG A 84 -1.71 -12.81 22.27
C ARG A 84 -0.53 -13.55 21.60
N ILE A 85 0.10 -12.91 20.62
CA ILE A 85 1.24 -13.46 19.87
C ILE A 85 2.54 -12.93 20.46
N ASN A 86 2.69 -11.61 20.55
CA ASN A 86 3.82 -10.94 21.19
C ASN A 86 3.46 -9.49 21.50
N LYS A 87 4.21 -8.83 22.40
CA LYS A 87 3.98 -7.42 22.76
C LYS A 87 4.27 -6.50 21.56
N PRO A 88 3.30 -5.70 21.09
CA PRO A 88 3.55 -4.69 20.06
C PRO A 88 4.48 -3.59 20.58
N LEU A 89 5.48 -3.23 19.77
CA LEU A 89 6.49 -2.21 20.10
C LEU A 89 6.34 -1.01 19.17
N ARG A 90 6.12 0.17 19.76
CA ARG A 90 6.13 1.42 19.00
C ARG A 90 7.55 1.75 18.58
N ILE A 91 7.76 2.05 17.30
CA ILE A 91 9.06 2.48 16.75
C ILE A 91 8.93 3.84 16.07
N THR A 92 10.05 4.50 15.74
CA THR A 92 10.03 5.78 14.99
C THR A 92 9.69 5.54 13.52
N LEU A 93 9.36 6.64 12.81
CA LEU A 93 9.11 6.57 11.37
C LEU A 93 10.36 6.07 10.62
N GLU A 94 11.55 6.56 10.97
CA GLU A 94 12.79 6.12 10.31
C GLU A 94 13.06 4.64 10.56
N GLN A 95 12.80 4.16 11.78
CA GLN A 95 12.94 2.74 12.11
C GLN A 95 11.94 1.88 11.33
N MET A 96 10.69 2.31 11.21
CA MET A 96 9.68 1.59 10.44
C MET A 96 10.03 1.56 8.95
N MET A 97 10.44 2.69 8.37
CA MET A 97 10.87 2.73 6.96
C MET A 97 12.10 1.87 6.71
N LYS A 98 13.05 1.80 7.65
CA LYS A 98 14.19 0.88 7.58
C LYS A 98 13.74 -0.57 7.61
N LEU A 99 12.81 -0.92 8.50
CA LEU A 99 12.25 -2.27 8.58
C LEU A 99 11.53 -2.67 7.29
N ILE A 100 10.69 -1.78 6.75
CA ILE A 100 10.02 -1.96 5.45
C ILE A 100 11.03 -2.22 4.35
N GLY A 101 12.08 -1.41 4.28
CA GLY A 101 13.16 -1.62 3.31
C GLY A 101 13.89 -2.96 3.47
N GLN A 102 13.98 -3.50 4.69
CA GLN A 102 14.52 -4.86 4.91
C GLN A 102 13.53 -5.95 4.46
N CYS A 103 12.23 -5.74 4.70
CA CYS A 103 11.18 -6.64 4.22
C CYS A 103 11.14 -6.73 2.69
N ASP A 104 11.37 -5.62 2.00
CA ASP A 104 11.41 -5.57 0.53
C ASP A 104 12.64 -6.27 -0.09
N LEU A 105 13.62 -6.67 0.73
CA LEU A 105 14.77 -7.49 0.28
C LEU A 105 14.51 -9.00 0.39
N LEU A 106 13.41 -9.41 1.03
CA LEU A 106 13.03 -10.82 1.12
C LEU A 106 12.57 -11.32 -0.25
N ASP A 107 12.82 -12.60 -0.53
CA ASP A 107 12.38 -13.21 -1.78
C ASP A 107 10.87 -13.51 -1.71
N PRO A 108 10.02 -12.82 -2.49
CA PRO A 108 8.57 -13.04 -2.45
C PRO A 108 8.17 -14.45 -2.92
N HIS A 109 9.03 -15.17 -3.65
CA HIS A 109 8.76 -16.54 -4.10
C HIS A 109 8.84 -17.59 -2.98
N GLN A 110 9.35 -17.22 -1.81
CA GLN A 110 9.35 -18.11 -0.63
C GLN A 110 7.96 -18.26 0.00
N VAL A 111 7.06 -17.30 -0.25
CA VAL A 111 5.69 -17.32 0.27
C VAL A 111 4.83 -18.25 -0.58
N ASN A 112 4.19 -19.24 0.05
CA ASN A 112 3.26 -20.14 -0.62
C ASN A 112 1.85 -19.52 -0.69
N PRO A 113 1.35 -19.10 -1.87
CA PRO A 113 0.06 -18.42 -1.97
C PRO A 113 -1.12 -19.28 -1.52
N GLU A 114 -1.07 -20.61 -1.70
CA GLU A 114 -2.13 -21.51 -1.26
C GLU A 114 -2.22 -21.60 0.26
N GLU A 115 -1.07 -21.59 0.94
CA GLU A 115 -1.02 -21.60 2.40
C GLU A 115 -1.54 -20.27 2.97
N VAL A 116 -1.17 -19.12 2.36
CA VAL A 116 -1.73 -17.81 2.73
C VAL A 116 -3.26 -17.81 2.57
N ARG A 117 -3.79 -18.37 1.47
CA ARG A 117 -5.24 -18.47 1.23
C ARG A 117 -5.94 -19.33 2.28
N LEU A 118 -5.37 -20.47 2.66
CA LEU A 118 -5.91 -21.33 3.71
C LEU A 118 -6.00 -20.60 5.05
N HIS A 119 -4.97 -19.83 5.40
CA HIS A 119 -4.97 -19.01 6.61
C HIS A 119 -6.01 -17.88 6.57
N THR A 120 -6.19 -17.25 5.40
CA THR A 120 -7.16 -16.15 5.21
C THR A 120 -8.61 -16.64 5.25
N ARG A 121 -8.90 -17.85 4.72
CA ARG A 121 -10.23 -18.48 4.77
C ARG A 121 -10.71 -18.81 6.20
N GLY A 122 -9.80 -18.94 7.16
CA GLY A 122 -10.15 -19.14 8.57
C GLY A 122 -10.64 -17.87 9.28
N VAL A 123 -10.46 -16.69 8.66
CA VAL A 123 -10.79 -15.37 9.25
C VAL A 123 -12.12 -14.83 8.69
N ASP A 124 -12.52 -15.22 7.48
CA ASP A 124 -13.74 -14.74 6.84
C ASP A 124 -14.70 -15.91 6.58
N GLY A 125 -15.75 -16.00 7.38
CA GLY A 125 -16.79 -17.00 7.25
C GLY A 125 -17.56 -16.85 5.94
N GLY A 126 -17.12 -17.58 4.91
CA GLY A 126 -17.94 -17.98 3.76
C GLY A 126 -18.40 -16.85 2.83
N LYS A 127 -17.52 -16.37 1.96
CA LYS A 127 -17.89 -15.99 0.59
C LYS A 127 -16.90 -16.58 -0.40
N GLU A 128 -17.28 -17.73 -0.98
CA GLU A 128 -16.61 -18.31 -2.14
C GLU A 128 -16.71 -17.34 -3.33
N MET A 129 -15.59 -16.75 -3.75
CA MET A 129 -15.46 -16.22 -5.10
C MET A 129 -14.96 -17.36 -5.99
N ASN A 130 -15.84 -17.81 -6.87
CA ASN A 130 -15.65 -18.96 -7.76
C ASN A 130 -14.46 -18.70 -8.71
N SER A 131 -13.38 -19.48 -8.57
CA SER A 131 -12.17 -19.36 -9.39
C SER A 131 -12.21 -20.36 -10.54
N ASN A 132 -12.93 -20.00 -11.61
CA ASN A 132 -12.67 -20.61 -12.92
C ASN A 132 -11.68 -19.72 -13.66
N GLY A 133 -10.52 -20.32 -13.94
CA GLY A 133 -9.38 -19.67 -14.54
C GLY A 133 -9.66 -19.10 -15.93
N VAL A 134 -8.97 -17.97 -16.16
CA VAL A 134 -8.37 -17.40 -17.38
C VAL A 134 -8.47 -15.88 -17.19
N GLN A 135 -7.49 -15.30 -16.51
CA GLN A 135 -7.36 -13.86 -16.35
C GLN A 135 -6.68 -13.29 -17.61
N THR A 136 -7.46 -13.04 -18.64
CA THR A 136 -7.10 -12.04 -19.66
C THR A 136 -7.28 -10.65 -19.05
N THR A 137 -6.33 -10.23 -18.21
CA THR A 137 -6.32 -8.94 -17.49
C THR A 137 -5.71 -7.85 -18.35
N THR A 138 -6.46 -7.34 -19.33
CA THR A 138 -6.00 -6.18 -20.10
C THR A 138 -7.00 -5.04 -20.16
N SER A 139 -8.31 -5.27 -20.01
CA SER A 139 -9.33 -4.22 -20.11
C SER A 139 -9.96 -3.78 -18.79
N SER A 140 -10.10 -4.66 -17.79
CA SER A 140 -10.80 -4.35 -16.52
C SER A 140 -9.93 -3.61 -15.50
N SER A 141 -8.62 -3.87 -15.44
CA SER A 141 -7.70 -3.20 -14.50
C SER A 141 -7.48 -1.72 -14.85
N LEU A 142 -7.57 -1.37 -16.14
CA LEU A 142 -7.45 0.00 -16.60
C LEU A 142 -8.65 0.85 -16.19
N TYR A 143 -9.86 0.27 -16.16
CA TYR A 143 -11.07 0.97 -15.70
C TYR A 143 -11.05 1.21 -14.18
N SER A 144 -10.36 0.36 -13.41
CA SER A 144 -10.14 0.56 -11.97
C SER A 144 -8.94 1.46 -11.63
N GLY A 145 -8.25 2.00 -12.64
CA GLY A 145 -7.08 2.87 -12.43
C GLY A 145 -5.85 2.15 -11.86
N ILE A 146 -5.75 0.83 -12.05
CA ILE A 146 -4.63 -0.01 -11.59
C ILE A 146 -3.76 -0.40 -12.78
N LEU A 147 -2.44 -0.23 -12.65
CA LEU A 147 -1.52 -0.52 -13.75
C LEU A 147 -1.52 -2.02 -14.11
N PRO A 148 -1.53 -2.36 -15.40
CA PRO A 148 -1.48 -3.76 -15.84
C PRO A 148 -0.29 -4.51 -15.24
N GLY A 149 -0.53 -5.76 -14.83
CA GLY A 149 0.48 -6.60 -14.18
C GLY A 149 0.74 -6.27 -12.71
N THR A 150 0.04 -5.30 -12.13
CA THR A 150 0.18 -4.90 -10.72
C THR A 150 -1.14 -5.06 -9.97
N LYS A 151 -1.09 -5.06 -8.65
CA LYS A 151 -2.27 -5.04 -7.76
C LYS A 151 -2.31 -3.82 -6.87
N TRP A 152 -1.19 -3.17 -6.61
CA TRP A 152 -1.04 -2.04 -5.69
C TRP A 152 -0.79 -0.71 -6.39
N CYS A 153 -0.50 -0.70 -7.70
CA CYS A 153 -0.18 0.55 -8.40
C CYS A 153 -1.43 1.22 -8.96
N GLY A 154 -2.11 2.05 -8.17
CA GLY A 154 -3.24 2.85 -8.64
C GLY A 154 -4.01 3.59 -7.55
N SER A 155 -5.26 3.95 -7.84
CA SER A 155 -6.18 4.57 -6.87
C SER A 155 -6.78 3.50 -5.96
N GLY A 156 -6.02 3.11 -4.93
CA GLY A 156 -6.32 1.93 -4.11
C GLY A 156 -5.60 0.69 -4.65
N ASP A 157 -6.09 -0.50 -4.29
CA ASP A 157 -5.42 -1.75 -4.65
C ASP A 157 -6.44 -2.89 -4.88
N LEU A 158 -6.03 -3.89 -5.67
CA LEU A 158 -6.76 -5.14 -5.94
C LEU A 158 -6.23 -6.32 -5.11
N ALA A 159 -5.28 -6.08 -4.22
CA ALA A 159 -4.63 -7.12 -3.43
C ALA A 159 -5.56 -7.61 -2.33
N SER A 160 -5.61 -8.92 -2.15
CA SER A 160 -6.39 -9.54 -1.06
C SER A 160 -5.62 -9.57 0.26
N THR A 161 -4.29 -9.65 0.20
CA THR A 161 -3.38 -9.73 1.36
C THR A 161 -2.09 -8.99 1.07
N TYR A 162 -1.24 -8.77 2.07
CA TYR A 162 0.10 -8.19 1.90
C TYR A 162 0.97 -8.95 0.88
N PHE A 163 0.80 -10.28 0.80
CA PHE A 163 1.56 -11.17 -0.07
C PHE A 163 1.01 -11.22 -1.49
N ASP A 164 -0.17 -10.64 -1.73
CA ASP A 164 -0.85 -10.71 -3.00
C ASP A 164 -0.29 -9.67 -3.98
N LEU A 165 0.69 -10.09 -4.78
CA LEU A 165 1.35 -9.28 -5.79
C LEU A 165 0.91 -9.71 -7.21
N GLY A 166 0.99 -8.77 -8.15
CA GLY A 166 0.82 -8.99 -9.58
C GLY A 166 2.05 -9.63 -10.24
N SER A 167 1.97 -9.82 -11.55
CA SER A 167 3.07 -10.40 -12.34
C SER A 167 4.31 -9.51 -12.39
N GLU A 168 4.13 -8.18 -12.33
CA GLU A 168 5.22 -7.20 -12.27
C GLU A 168 5.70 -6.99 -10.84
N VAL A 169 6.16 -8.07 -10.20
CA VAL A 169 6.47 -8.17 -8.76
C VAL A 169 7.28 -6.98 -8.24
N LYS A 170 8.36 -6.60 -8.92
CA LYS A 170 9.24 -5.50 -8.47
C LYS A 170 8.55 -4.14 -8.48
N LEU A 171 7.78 -3.86 -9.53
CA LEU A 171 7.02 -2.62 -9.65
C LEU A 171 5.89 -2.60 -8.62
N ASP A 172 5.18 -3.71 -8.48
CA ASP A 172 4.05 -3.83 -7.58
C ASP A 172 4.47 -3.71 -6.10
N MET A 173 5.64 -4.24 -5.74
CA MET A 173 6.25 -4.01 -4.42
C MET A 173 6.53 -2.53 -4.15
N CYS A 174 6.98 -1.75 -5.14
CA CYS A 174 7.17 -0.31 -4.96
C CYS A 174 5.86 0.38 -4.56
N CYS A 175 4.77 0.02 -5.20
CA CYS A 175 3.45 0.60 -4.93
C CYS A 175 2.88 0.10 -3.60
N ARG A 176 2.99 -1.21 -3.29
CA ARG A 176 2.61 -1.76 -1.99
C ARG A 176 3.31 -1.04 -0.83
N THR A 177 4.62 -0.81 -0.97
CA THR A 177 5.41 -0.11 0.05
C THR A 177 4.98 1.36 0.20
N HIS A 178 4.60 2.02 -0.90
CA HIS A 178 4.06 3.38 -0.87
C HIS A 178 2.66 3.45 -0.26
N ASP A 179 1.78 2.52 -0.62
CA ASP A 179 0.44 2.38 -0.06
C ASP A 179 0.51 2.11 1.43
N LEU A 180 1.41 1.26 1.91
CA LEU A 180 1.58 0.96 3.33
C LEU A 180 2.46 1.97 4.09
N CYS A 181 2.59 3.19 3.56
CA CYS A 181 3.30 4.27 4.22
C CYS A 181 2.79 4.49 5.65
N PRO A 182 3.67 4.50 6.68
CA PRO A 182 3.26 4.59 8.07
C PRO A 182 2.57 5.90 8.46
N SER A 183 2.73 6.97 7.68
CA SER A 183 2.14 8.27 7.96
C SER A 183 1.62 8.90 6.66
N LYS A 184 0.31 9.15 6.60
CA LYS A 184 -0.36 9.71 5.42
C LYS A 184 -1.66 10.41 5.78
N VAL A 185 -2.03 11.42 5.00
CA VAL A 185 -3.35 12.06 5.11
C VAL A 185 -4.20 11.58 3.94
N ARG A 186 -5.24 10.79 4.24
CA ARG A 186 -6.15 10.25 3.22
C ARG A 186 -6.94 11.36 2.53
N SER A 187 -7.49 11.05 1.36
CA SER A 187 -8.39 11.93 0.62
C SER A 187 -9.49 12.47 1.53
N TYR A 188 -9.73 13.78 1.49
CA TYR A 188 -10.78 14.48 2.26
C TYR A 188 -10.72 14.27 3.79
N ALA A 189 -9.58 13.83 4.33
CA ALA A 189 -9.40 13.58 5.75
C ALA A 189 -8.55 14.68 6.40
N THR A 190 -8.77 14.88 7.70
CA THR A 190 -7.91 15.70 8.56
C THR A 190 -7.05 14.78 9.43
N ARG A 191 -5.74 14.95 9.40
CA ARG A 191 -4.78 14.28 10.30
C ARG A 191 -3.58 15.20 10.52
N TYR A 192 -2.90 15.08 11.67
CA TYR A 192 -1.76 15.94 12.04
C TYR A 192 -2.07 17.45 11.96
N ASN A 193 -3.32 17.82 12.25
CA ASN A 193 -3.82 19.19 12.20
C ASN A 193 -3.74 19.86 10.81
N ILE A 194 -3.75 19.06 9.74
CA ILE A 194 -3.88 19.51 8.35
C ILE A 194 -4.99 18.72 7.65
N THR A 195 -5.71 19.38 6.74
CA THR A 195 -6.79 18.76 5.95
C THR A 195 -6.31 18.51 4.54
N ASN A 196 -6.52 17.30 4.03
CA ASN A 196 -6.27 16.97 2.64
C ASN A 196 -7.54 17.15 1.82
N ASP A 197 -7.71 18.31 1.18
CA ASP A 197 -8.89 18.59 0.33
C ASP A 197 -8.80 17.97 -1.08
N SER A 198 -7.80 17.13 -1.34
CA SER A 198 -7.59 16.48 -2.63
C SER A 198 -8.21 15.09 -2.66
N MET A 199 -8.61 14.64 -3.85
CA MET A 199 -9.19 13.31 -4.10
C MET A 199 -8.21 12.13 -4.01
N TYR A 200 -6.98 12.39 -3.56
CA TYR A 200 -5.90 11.40 -3.48
C TYR A 200 -5.21 11.49 -2.13
N THR A 201 -4.64 10.37 -1.68
CA THR A 201 -3.89 10.29 -0.43
C THR A 201 -2.52 10.98 -0.56
N LYS A 202 -2.12 11.70 0.49
CA LYS A 202 -0.81 12.37 0.59
C LYS A 202 0.04 11.65 1.63
N SER A 203 1.05 10.92 1.18
CA SER A 203 1.96 10.15 2.03
C SER A 203 3.08 11.01 2.60
N HIS A 204 3.78 10.54 3.63
CA HIS A 204 4.94 11.24 4.18
C HIS A 204 6.06 11.35 3.14
N CYS A 205 6.80 12.46 3.13
CA CYS A 205 7.85 12.72 2.12
C CYS A 205 8.95 11.65 2.06
N ILE A 206 9.20 10.93 3.17
CA ILE A 206 10.12 9.78 3.18
C ILE A 206 9.60 8.60 2.36
N CYS A 207 8.27 8.37 2.37
CA CYS A 207 7.62 7.33 1.59
C CYS A 207 7.67 7.70 0.11
N ASP A 208 7.34 8.94 -0.24
CA ASP A 208 7.42 9.42 -1.62
C ASP A 208 8.85 9.37 -2.19
N LYS A 209 9.86 9.74 -1.38
CA LYS A 209 11.27 9.59 -1.77
C LYS A 209 11.65 8.12 -1.98
N THR A 210 11.16 7.22 -1.12
CA THR A 210 11.40 5.78 -1.25
C THR A 210 10.73 5.23 -2.50
N PHE A 211 9.49 5.64 -2.76
CA PHE A 211 8.72 5.28 -3.95
C PHE A 211 9.40 5.73 -5.23
N TYR A 212 9.81 7.01 -5.30
CA TYR A 212 10.59 7.57 -6.41
C TYR A 212 11.79 6.69 -6.76
N ASN A 213 12.63 6.39 -5.76
CA ASN A 213 13.85 5.62 -5.96
C ASN A 213 13.55 4.17 -6.36
N CYS A 214 12.48 3.59 -5.80
CA CYS A 214 12.04 2.24 -6.12
C CYS A 214 11.61 2.15 -7.59
N LEU A 215 10.78 3.08 -8.07
CA LEU A 215 10.33 3.13 -9.47
C LEU A 215 11.52 3.26 -10.44
N LYS A 216 12.47 4.17 -10.15
CA LYS A 216 13.70 4.31 -10.95
C LYS A 216 14.53 3.03 -10.99
N LYS A 217 14.63 2.33 -9.85
CA LYS A 217 15.39 1.08 -9.74
C LYS A 217 14.68 -0.11 -10.39
N ALA A 218 13.35 -0.10 -10.47
CA ALA A 218 12.57 -1.14 -11.14
C ALA A 218 12.90 -1.21 -12.64
N ASN A 219 13.35 -0.10 -13.26
CA ASN A 219 13.80 -0.01 -14.65
C ASN A 219 12.77 -0.62 -15.62
N HIS A 220 11.52 -0.18 -15.49
CA HIS A 220 10.36 -0.70 -16.22
C HIS A 220 9.51 0.45 -16.75
N SER A 221 9.07 0.38 -18.01
CA SER A 221 8.31 1.46 -18.67
C SER A 221 7.02 1.83 -17.93
N THR A 222 6.29 0.83 -17.43
CA THR A 222 5.11 1.04 -16.58
C THR A 222 5.45 1.76 -15.26
N GLY A 223 6.64 1.51 -14.71
CA GLY A 223 7.14 2.23 -13.53
C GLY A 223 7.46 3.69 -13.84
N ASP A 224 8.05 3.96 -15.00
CA ASP A 224 8.31 5.34 -15.45
C ASP A 224 7.04 6.11 -15.76
N LEU A 225 6.02 5.44 -16.31
CA LEU A 225 4.68 5.98 -16.45
C LEU A 225 4.09 6.36 -15.08
N MET A 226 4.17 5.46 -14.09
CA MET A 226 3.67 5.72 -12.75
C MET A 226 4.39 6.91 -12.10
N GLY A 227 5.71 6.96 -12.20
CA GLY A 227 6.51 8.06 -11.68
C GLY A 227 6.17 9.40 -12.34
N THR A 228 6.03 9.41 -13.67
CA THR A 228 5.60 10.59 -14.42
C THR A 228 4.21 11.05 -13.98
N LEU A 229 3.25 10.14 -13.87
CA LEU A 229 1.89 10.45 -13.44
C LEU A 229 1.87 11.04 -12.03
N TYR A 230 2.52 10.38 -11.07
CA TYR A 230 2.49 10.77 -9.66
C TYR A 230 3.24 12.08 -9.39
N PHE A 231 4.49 12.18 -9.85
CA PHE A 231 5.40 13.26 -9.47
C PHE A 231 5.38 14.46 -10.43
N ASN A 232 5.16 14.24 -11.74
CA ASN A 232 5.22 15.30 -12.75
C ASN A 232 3.83 15.83 -13.16
N ILE A 233 2.83 14.95 -13.32
CA ILE A 233 1.48 15.34 -13.79
C ILE A 233 0.58 15.73 -12.61
N LEU A 234 0.31 14.79 -11.70
CA LEU A 234 -0.54 15.03 -10.52
C LEU A 234 0.17 15.90 -9.48
N ARG A 235 1.51 15.83 -9.47
CA ARG A 235 2.39 16.55 -8.54
C ARG A 235 1.91 16.42 -7.08
N VAL A 236 1.59 15.18 -6.68
CA VAL A 236 1.02 14.87 -5.37
C VAL A 236 1.92 15.41 -4.25
N PRO A 237 1.45 16.36 -3.42
CA PRO A 237 2.23 16.86 -2.31
C PRO A 237 2.38 15.81 -1.22
N CYS A 238 3.56 15.73 -0.60
CA CYS A 238 3.82 14.87 0.54
C CYS A 238 3.66 15.60 1.87
N VAL A 239 3.44 14.84 2.94
CA VAL A 239 3.39 15.35 4.33
C VAL A 239 4.82 15.51 4.84
N ASP A 240 5.13 16.71 5.35
CA ASP A 240 6.44 17.09 5.89
C ASP A 240 6.27 17.83 7.23
N GLU A 241 7.30 17.82 8.06
CA GLU A 241 7.34 18.61 9.30
C GLU A 241 8.33 19.76 9.17
N ARG A 242 7.86 21.01 9.36
CA ARG A 242 8.71 22.21 9.30
C ARG A 242 8.42 23.14 10.46
N ASN A 243 9.45 23.49 11.22
CA ASN A 243 9.35 24.38 12.40
C ASN A 243 8.25 23.94 13.38
N GLY A 244 8.10 22.63 13.60
CA GLY A 244 7.08 22.05 14.48
C GLY A 244 5.65 22.10 13.92
N LYS A 245 5.47 22.38 12.63
CA LYS A 245 4.17 22.34 11.96
C LYS A 245 4.18 21.34 10.81
N THR A 246 3.12 20.55 10.72
CA THR A 246 2.85 19.70 9.55
C THR A 246 2.47 20.56 8.36
N VAL A 247 3.08 20.32 7.21
CA VAL A 247 2.80 21.03 5.96
C VAL A 247 2.77 20.06 4.78
N PHE A 248 2.12 20.46 3.70
CA PHE A 248 2.28 19.78 2.41
C PHE A 248 3.47 20.36 1.64
N LYS A 249 4.32 19.48 1.12
CA LYS A 249 5.49 19.81 0.31
C LYS A 249 5.30 19.26 -1.11
N LEU A 250 5.53 20.10 -2.12
CA LEU A 250 5.48 19.66 -3.51
C LEU A 250 6.59 18.61 -3.81
N PRO A 251 6.29 17.63 -4.67
CA PRO A 251 7.24 16.59 -5.03
C PRO A 251 8.40 17.12 -5.90
N PRO A 252 9.53 16.40 -5.96
CA PRO A 252 10.56 16.62 -6.99
C PRO A 252 10.03 16.18 -8.37
N SER A 253 10.75 16.55 -9.43
CA SER A 253 10.46 16.04 -10.77
C SER A 253 11.04 14.63 -10.94
N TYR A 254 10.23 13.73 -11.51
CA TYR A 254 10.58 12.34 -11.84
C TYR A 254 11.24 12.21 -13.20
#